data_AF-A0A817D561-F1
#
_entry.id   AF-A0A817D561-F1
#
_cell.length_a   1.000
_cell.length_b   1.000
_cell.length_c   1.000
_cell.angle_alpha   90.00
_cell.angle_beta   90.00
_cell.angle_gamma   90.00
#
_symmetry.space_group_name_H-M   'P 1'
#
loop_
_entity.id
_entity.type
_entity.pdbx_description
1 polymer ?
#
loop_
_entity_poly.entity_id
_entity_poly.type
_entity_poly.pdbx_seq_one_letter_code
_entity_poly.pdbx_strand_id
1 'polypeptide(L)'
;MYATLVAIEKPISEDVMYTIRQTCSAWKQIRTKLLMDPKDLKLRTLLIDIGDKLSNNDRVMLGFLLTDDVPRRDLDSIMRDNRSSMNIIWEALINRGKITPDNVDYLIRRFEEIRRLDLVRQLKQYSSASKSEISVEKPSSSSDLFTRINP
;
A
#
# COMPACT_ATOMS: atom_id res chain seq x y z
N MET A 1 -34.15 62.55 1.02
CA MET A 1 -34.56 61.22 1.54
C MET A 1 -33.95 60.17 0.61
N TYR A 2 -32.84 59.56 1.00
CA TYR A 2 -32.30 58.36 0.33
C TYR A 2 -32.00 57.33 1.41
N ALA A 3 -32.61 56.16 1.28
CA ALA A 3 -32.53 55.08 2.24
C ALA A 3 -31.12 54.47 2.27
N THR A 4 -30.53 54.45 3.45
CA THR A 4 -29.31 53.73 3.83
C THR A 4 -29.45 52.24 3.54
N LEU A 5 -28.67 51.73 2.57
CA LEU A 5 -28.38 50.31 2.40
C LEU A 5 -27.48 49.85 3.56
N VAL A 6 -28.11 49.36 4.62
CA VAL A 6 -27.43 48.65 5.72
C VAL A 6 -27.10 47.25 5.20
N ALA A 7 -25.84 47.03 4.85
CA ALA A 7 -25.30 45.70 4.61
C ALA A 7 -25.30 44.93 5.95
N ILE A 8 -26.26 44.02 6.10
CA ILE A 8 -26.31 43.08 7.22
C ILE A 8 -25.35 41.94 6.87
N GLU A 9 -24.07 42.12 7.18
CA GLU A 9 -23.14 40.99 7.29
C GLU A 9 -23.56 40.16 8.50
N LYS A 10 -24.36 39.13 8.26
CA LYS A 10 -24.69 38.14 9.30
C LYS A 10 -23.40 37.36 9.62
N PRO A 11 -22.97 37.31 10.89
CA PRO A 11 -21.84 36.47 11.26
C PRO A 11 -22.20 35.01 10.98
N ILE A 12 -21.33 34.32 10.25
CA ILE A 12 -21.46 32.89 9.95
C ILE A 12 -21.54 32.16 11.30
N SER A 13 -22.69 31.56 11.58
CA SER A 13 -22.96 30.88 12.84
C SER A 13 -21.91 29.80 13.14
N GLU A 14 -21.50 29.69 14.39
CA GLU A 14 -20.48 28.76 14.89
C GLU A 14 -20.82 27.29 14.58
N ASP A 15 -22.12 26.98 14.48
CA ASP A 15 -22.64 25.67 14.03
C ASP A 15 -22.29 25.33 12.57
N VAL A 16 -22.25 26.33 11.70
CA VAL A 16 -21.86 26.14 10.29
C VAL A 16 -20.36 25.84 10.21
N MET A 17 -19.55 26.52 11.03
CA MET A 17 -18.12 26.27 11.14
C MET A 17 -17.81 24.88 11.72
N TYR A 18 -18.60 24.41 12.70
CA TYR A 18 -18.47 23.06 13.25
C TYR A 18 -18.82 21.97 12.21
N THR A 19 -19.89 22.18 11.43
CA THR A 19 -20.33 21.24 10.39
C THR A 19 -19.33 21.18 9.21
N ILE A 20 -18.75 22.32 8.82
CA ILE A 20 -17.68 22.37 7.80
C ILE A 20 -16.42 21.65 8.32
N ARG A 21 -16.07 21.79 9.61
CA ARG A 21 -14.94 21.06 10.21
C ARG A 21 -15.19 19.55 10.26
N GLN A 22 -16.38 19.11 10.65
CA GLN A 22 -16.74 17.68 10.67
C GLN A 22 -16.72 17.07 9.27
N THR A 23 -17.31 17.74 8.28
CA THR A 23 -17.29 17.28 6.89
C THR A 23 -15.86 17.29 6.34
N CYS A 24 -15.06 18.34 6.55
CA CYS A 24 -13.65 18.34 6.13
C CYS A 24 -12.84 17.18 6.72
N SER A 25 -13.07 16.81 7.99
CA SER A 25 -12.42 15.66 8.63
C SER A 25 -12.83 14.34 7.97
N ALA A 26 -14.13 14.15 7.71
CA ALA A 26 -14.65 12.96 7.03
C ALA A 26 -14.13 12.86 5.59
N TRP A 27 -14.11 13.97 4.85
CA TRP A 27 -13.56 14.02 3.48
C TRP A 27 -12.05 13.77 3.47
N LYS A 28 -11.30 14.18 4.50
CA LYS A 28 -9.87 13.87 4.64
C LYS A 28 -9.64 12.37 4.84
N GLN A 29 -10.47 11.72 5.67
CA GLN A 29 -10.43 10.26 5.89
C GLN A 29 -10.86 9.45 4.65
N ILE A 30 -11.87 9.91 3.93
CA ILE A 30 -12.34 9.31 2.67
C ILE A 30 -11.27 9.49 1.59
N ARG A 31 -10.67 10.68 1.48
CA ARG A 31 -9.59 10.95 0.52
C ARG A 31 -8.36 10.09 0.78
N THR A 32 -7.96 9.86 2.03
CA THR A 32 -6.88 8.92 2.34
C THR A 32 -7.21 7.47 2.00
N LYS A 33 -8.49 7.07 2.01
CA LYS A 33 -8.94 5.75 1.57
C LYS A 33 -9.08 5.62 0.04
N LEU A 34 -9.43 6.72 -0.65
CA LEU A 34 -9.61 6.76 -2.10
C LEU A 34 -8.31 6.99 -2.90
N LEU A 35 -7.22 7.41 -2.23
CA LEU A 35 -5.90 7.64 -2.83
C LEU A 35 -4.91 6.50 -2.57
N MET A 36 -5.38 5.32 -2.13
CA MET A 36 -4.52 4.14 -2.11
C MET A 36 -4.52 3.54 -3.52
N ASP A 37 -3.36 3.57 -4.17
CA ASP A 37 -3.22 2.94 -5.48
C ASP A 37 -3.60 1.46 -5.36
N PRO A 38 -4.29 0.88 -6.36
CA PRO A 38 -4.70 -0.54 -6.30
C PRO A 38 -3.49 -1.48 -6.12
N LYS A 39 -2.31 -1.04 -6.55
CA LYS A 39 -1.04 -1.74 -6.32
C LYS A 39 -0.62 -1.78 -4.85
N ASP A 40 -0.85 -0.69 -4.11
CA ASP A 40 -0.53 -0.62 -2.67
C ASP A 40 -1.38 -1.60 -1.87
N LEU A 41 -2.65 -1.75 -2.24
CA LEU A 41 -3.53 -2.72 -1.60
C LEU A 41 -3.04 -4.15 -1.83
N LYS A 42 -2.69 -4.49 -3.09
CA LYS A 42 -2.11 -5.81 -3.43
C LYS A 42 -0.81 -6.06 -2.65
N LEU A 43 0.07 -5.06 -2.53
CA LEU A 43 1.31 -5.16 -1.76
C LEU A 43 1.02 -5.41 -0.27
N ARG A 44 0.11 -4.65 0.33
CA ARG A 44 -0.23 -4.77 1.76
C ARG A 44 -0.81 -6.15 2.08
N THR A 45 -1.68 -6.69 1.23
CA THR A 45 -2.19 -8.05 1.37
C THR A 45 -1.07 -9.08 1.30
N LEU A 46 -0.14 -8.93 0.35
CA LEU A 46 1.02 -9.82 0.23
C LEU A 46 1.92 -9.77 1.47
N LEU A 47 2.15 -8.59 2.03
CA LEU A 47 2.98 -8.42 3.23
C LEU A 47 2.35 -9.06 4.47
N ILE A 48 1.02 -9.01 4.59
CA ILE A 48 0.28 -9.71 5.65
C ILE A 48 0.46 -11.23 5.50
N ASP A 49 0.25 -11.77 4.29
CA ASP A 49 0.43 -13.20 4.01
C ASP A 49 1.86 -13.67 4.31
N ILE A 50 2.87 -12.85 3.98
CA ILE A 50 4.27 -13.12 4.28
C ILE A 50 4.51 -13.11 5.80
N GLY A 51 3.93 -12.14 6.51
CA GLY A 51 4.00 -12.05 7.97
C GLY A 51 3.48 -13.31 8.67
N ASP A 52 2.40 -13.89 8.14
CA ASP A 52 1.82 -15.14 8.66
C ASP A 52 2.67 -16.38 8.38
N LYS A 53 3.46 -16.39 7.31
CA LYS A 53 4.37 -17.50 6.93
C LYS A 53 5.74 -17.45 7.63
N LEU A 54 6.06 -16.34 8.31
CA LEU A 54 7.31 -16.19 9.04
C LEU A 54 7.25 -16.87 10.40
N SER A 55 8.19 -17.78 10.65
CA SER A 55 8.36 -18.40 11.97
C SER A 55 8.93 -17.38 12.95
N ASN A 56 8.74 -17.55 14.26
CA ASN A 56 9.23 -16.58 15.25
C ASN A 56 10.75 -16.34 15.14
N ASN A 57 11.52 -17.39 14.84
CA ASN A 57 12.97 -17.27 14.62
C ASN A 57 13.30 -16.38 13.41
N ASP A 58 12.57 -16.53 12.30
CA ASP A 58 12.78 -15.69 11.11
C ASP A 58 12.42 -14.22 11.40
N ARG A 59 11.41 -13.98 12.24
CA ARG A 59 11.01 -12.62 12.65
C ARG A 59 12.07 -11.94 13.49
N VAL A 60 12.68 -12.68 14.41
CA VAL A 60 13.79 -12.20 15.24
C VAL A 60 15.00 -11.88 14.35
N MET A 61 15.37 -12.78 13.44
CA MET A 61 16.44 -12.54 12.48
C MET A 61 16.17 -11.32 11.59
N LEU A 62 14.94 -11.19 11.08
CA LEU A 62 14.54 -10.02 10.31
C LEU A 62 14.62 -8.74 11.15
N GLY A 63 14.19 -8.78 12.41
CA GLY A 63 14.30 -7.65 13.32
C GLY A 63 15.74 -7.16 13.49
N PHE A 64 16.72 -8.08 13.59
CA PHE A 64 18.13 -7.73 13.64
C PHE A 64 18.62 -7.07 12.34
N LEU A 65 18.21 -7.59 11.17
CA LEU A 65 18.60 -7.03 9.88
C LEU A 65 17.97 -5.66 9.60
N LEU A 66 16.84 -5.36 10.24
CA LEU A 66 16.12 -4.08 10.11
C LEU A 66 16.52 -3.04 11.17
N THR A 67 17.53 -3.32 12.01
CA THR A 67 17.95 -2.43 13.12
C THR A 67 18.31 -1.01 12.66
N ASP A 68 18.91 -0.88 11.48
CA ASP A 68 19.32 0.42 10.94
C ASP A 68 18.14 1.19 10.31
N ASP A 69 17.11 0.46 9.86
CA ASP A 69 16.02 0.99 9.05
C ASP A 69 14.72 1.21 9.84
N VAL A 70 14.56 0.60 11.02
CA VAL A 70 13.34 0.64 11.84
C VAL A 70 13.71 1.00 13.28
N PRO A 71 13.00 1.92 13.96
CA PRO A 71 13.38 2.33 15.29
C PRO A 71 13.23 1.17 16.27
N ARG A 72 14.15 1.09 17.24
CA ARG A 72 14.23 -0.01 18.21
C ARG A 72 12.92 -0.27 18.97
N ARG A 73 12.14 0.78 19.22
CA ARG A 73 10.81 0.67 19.86
C ARG A 73 9.86 -0.25 19.06
N ASP A 74 9.88 -0.15 17.74
CA ASP A 74 9.00 -0.93 16.88
C ASP A 74 9.57 -2.36 16.71
N LEU A 75 10.89 -2.50 16.72
CA LEU A 75 11.55 -3.82 16.66
C LEU A 75 11.29 -4.69 17.90
N ASP A 76 11.31 -4.07 19.08
CA ASP A 76 10.99 -4.71 20.35
C ASP A 76 9.57 -5.32 20.37
N SER A 77 8.64 -4.77 19.58
CA SER A 77 7.26 -5.27 19.50
C SER A 77 7.16 -6.61 18.76
N ILE A 78 8.14 -6.92 17.91
CA ILE A 78 8.22 -8.15 17.10
C ILE A 78 8.84 -9.26 17.95
N MET A 79 9.91 -8.93 18.68
CA MET A 79 10.65 -9.87 19.52
C MET A 79 9.81 -10.43 20.67
N ARG A 80 8.78 -9.68 21.10
CA ARG A 80 7.87 -10.04 22.21
C ARG A 80 6.63 -10.84 21.78
N ASP A 81 6.59 -11.31 20.53
CA ASP A 81 5.67 -12.34 20.06
C ASP A 81 4.25 -11.86 19.74
N ASN A 82 4.10 -11.09 18.65
CA ASN A 82 2.78 -10.82 18.08
C ASN A 82 2.80 -10.84 16.55
N ARG A 83 1.95 -11.68 15.93
CA ARG A 83 1.76 -11.69 14.47
C ARG A 83 1.36 -10.30 13.97
N SER A 84 0.50 -9.62 14.74
CA SER A 84 0.01 -8.27 14.45
C SER A 84 1.10 -7.19 14.49
N SER A 85 2.23 -7.43 15.18
CA SER A 85 3.34 -6.49 15.27
C SER A 85 4.13 -6.38 13.96
N MET A 86 4.09 -7.42 13.12
CA MET A 86 4.81 -7.42 11.84
C MET A 86 4.27 -6.34 10.89
N ASN A 87 2.96 -6.08 10.94
CA ASN A 87 2.32 -5.04 10.14
C ASN A 87 2.89 -3.65 10.44
N ILE A 88 3.28 -3.38 11.70
CA ILE A 88 3.85 -2.10 12.12
C ILE A 88 5.20 -1.87 11.41
N ILE A 89 6.01 -2.92 11.25
CA ILE A 89 7.27 -2.84 10.51
C ILE A 89 7.01 -2.57 9.03
N TRP A 90 6.05 -3.28 8.44
CA TRP A 90 5.69 -3.10 7.04
C TRP A 90 5.28 -1.66 6.77
N GLU A 91 4.43 -1.09 7.63
CA GLU A 91 4.11 0.34 7.55
C GLU A 91 5.36 1.22 7.74
N ALA A 92 6.24 0.91 8.70
CA ALA A 92 7.46 1.68 8.92
C ALA A 92 8.38 1.68 7.68
N LEU A 93 8.52 0.54 7.01
CA LEU A 93 9.34 0.40 5.81
C LEU A 93 8.71 1.08 4.59
N ILE A 94 7.38 1.03 4.45
CA ILE A 94 6.62 1.74 3.41
C ILE A 94 6.73 3.25 3.64
N ASN A 95 6.50 3.73 4.86
CA ASN A 95 6.57 5.15 5.20
C ASN A 95 7.99 5.74 5.02
N ARG A 96 9.02 4.90 5.14
CA ARG A 96 10.42 5.26 4.86
C ARG A 96 10.81 5.10 3.38
N GLY A 97 9.89 4.64 2.52
CA GLY A 97 10.11 4.44 1.09
C GLY A 97 11.07 3.29 0.77
N LYS A 98 11.34 2.38 1.72
CA LYS A 98 12.21 1.22 1.51
C LYS A 98 11.51 0.12 0.72
N ILE A 99 10.19 0.03 0.87
CA ILE A 99 9.32 -0.88 0.15
C ILE A 99 8.25 -0.03 -0.54
N THR A 100 8.08 -0.24 -1.84
CA THR A 100 7.04 0.39 -2.65
C THR A 100 6.39 -0.69 -3.52
N PRO A 101 5.17 -0.47 -4.04
CA PRO A 101 4.53 -1.45 -4.93
C PRO A 101 5.37 -1.78 -6.16
N ASP A 102 6.14 -0.82 -6.68
CA ASP A 102 6.99 -1.02 -7.86
C ASP A 102 8.40 -1.54 -7.51
N ASN A 103 8.84 -1.36 -6.25
CA ASN A 103 10.15 -1.82 -5.78
C ASN A 103 10.05 -2.59 -4.45
N VAL A 104 10.18 -3.92 -4.56
CA VAL A 104 10.27 -4.88 -3.46
C VAL A 104 11.67 -5.48 -3.29
N ASP A 105 12.67 -4.97 -4.00
CA ASP A 105 14.03 -5.54 -4.05
C ASP A 105 14.71 -5.48 -2.68
N TYR A 106 14.45 -4.43 -1.91
CA TYR A 106 14.94 -4.30 -0.55
C TYR A 106 14.50 -5.51 0.30
N LEU A 107 13.21 -5.85 0.24
CA LEU A 107 12.65 -6.96 1.01
C LEU A 107 13.14 -8.31 0.49
N ILE A 108 13.34 -8.46 -0.82
CA ILE A 108 13.95 -9.65 -1.42
C ILE A 108 15.34 -9.91 -0.84
N ARG A 109 16.21 -8.89 -0.79
CA ARG A 109 17.56 -9.02 -0.24
C ARG A 109 17.53 -9.43 1.23
N ARG A 110 16.65 -8.83 2.04
CA ARG A 110 16.49 -9.20 3.45
C ARG A 110 16.02 -10.64 3.64
N PHE A 111 15.12 -11.15 2.80
CA PHE A 111 14.73 -12.57 2.88
C PHE A 111 15.78 -13.53 2.33
N GLU A 112 16.61 -13.11 1.36
CA GLU A 112 17.77 -13.87 0.91
C GLU A 112 18.81 -14.01 2.04
N GLU A 113 19.04 -12.96 2.84
CA GLU A 113 19.91 -12.98 4.03
C GLU A 113 19.42 -13.99 5.11
N ILE A 114 18.10 -14.11 5.30
CA ILE A 114 17.48 -15.08 6.25
C ILE A 114 17.34 -16.49 5.60
N ARG A 115 17.74 -16.65 4.33
CA ARG A 115 17.61 -17.89 3.55
C ARG A 115 16.18 -18.40 3.35
N ARG A 116 15.17 -17.52 3.43
CA ARG A 116 13.75 -17.84 3.15
C ARG A 116 13.44 -17.70 1.65
N LEU A 117 13.98 -18.61 0.85
CA LEU A 117 13.89 -18.60 -0.61
C LEU A 117 12.44 -18.76 -1.14
N ASP A 118 11.58 -19.37 -0.34
CA ASP A 118 10.15 -19.51 -0.57
C ASP A 118 9.43 -18.16 -0.61
N LEU A 119 9.73 -17.26 0.32
CA LEU A 119 9.17 -15.90 0.36
C LEU A 119 9.78 -15.01 -0.74
N VAL A 120 11.07 -15.17 -1.01
CA VAL A 120 11.76 -14.51 -2.12
C VAL A 120 11.09 -14.84 -3.45
N ARG A 121 10.75 -16.11 -3.68
CA ARG A 121 10.04 -16.53 -4.89
C ARG A 121 8.67 -15.86 -5.00
N GLN A 122 7.93 -15.77 -3.89
CA GLN A 122 6.61 -15.11 -3.87
C GLN A 122 6.71 -13.61 -4.20
N LEU A 123 7.72 -12.92 -3.68
CA LEU A 123 7.97 -11.50 -4.00
C LEU A 123 8.43 -11.28 -5.44
N LYS A 124 9.29 -12.15 -5.98
CA LYS A 124 9.71 -12.10 -7.38
C LYS A 124 8.52 -12.32 -8.33
N GLN A 125 7.60 -13.23 -7.99
CA GLN A 125 6.36 -13.43 -8.74
C GLN A 125 5.48 -12.17 -8.73
N TYR A 126 5.32 -11.52 -7.57
CA TYR A 126 4.59 -10.26 -7.47
C TYR A 126 5.22 -9.15 -8.34
N SER A 127 6.54 -8.98 -8.27
CA SER A 127 7.26 -8.01 -9.10
C SER A 127 7.08 -8.28 -10.59
N SER A 128 7.20 -9.53 -11.02
CA SER A 128 6.96 -9.91 -12.42
C SER A 128 5.51 -9.70 -12.86
N ALA A 129 4.53 -10.03 -12.02
CA ALA A 129 3.11 -9.82 -12.31
C ALA A 129 2.77 -8.34 -12.46
N SER A 130 3.33 -7.48 -11.59
CA SER A 130 3.14 -6.02 -11.67
C SER A 130 3.71 -5.40 -12.94
N LYS A 131 4.78 -5.99 -13.51
CA LYS A 131 5.38 -5.57 -14.79
C LYS A 131 4.59 -6.05 -15.99
N SER A 132 3.96 -7.22 -15.92
CA SER A 132 3.14 -7.77 -17.02
C SER A 132 1.78 -7.08 -17.21
N GLU A 133 1.21 -6.47 -16.16
CA GLU A 133 -0.06 -5.72 -16.27
C GLU A 133 0.06 -4.44 -17.14
N ILE A 134 1.29 -4.03 -17.51
CA ILE A 134 1.56 -2.87 -18.39
C ILE A 134 1.67 -3.27 -19.88
N SER A 135 1.64 -4.57 -20.20
CA SER A 135 1.79 -5.10 -21.56
C SER A 135 0.46 -5.45 -22.23
N VAL A 136 -0.59 -4.63 -22.07
CA VAL A 136 -1.89 -4.83 -22.75
C VAL A 136 -2.25 -3.63 -23.63
N GLU A 137 -1.44 -3.38 -24.65
CA GLU A 137 -1.89 -2.88 -25.96
C GLU A 137 -1.02 -3.62 -26.98
N LYS A 138 -1.55 -4.46 -27.87
CA LYS A 138 -2.44 -4.07 -28.97
C LYS A 138 -3.24 -5.31 -29.40
N PRO A 139 -4.57 -5.24 -29.61
CA PRO A 139 -5.27 -6.24 -30.40
C PRO A 139 -4.77 -6.12 -31.84
N SER A 140 -3.75 -6.91 -32.20
CA SER A 140 -3.42 -7.14 -33.60
C SER A 140 -4.51 -8.00 -34.20
N SER A 141 -5.55 -7.31 -34.66
CA SER A 141 -6.34 -7.69 -35.81
C SER A 141 -5.45 -8.37 -36.85
N SER A 142 -5.66 -9.67 -37.04
CA SER A 142 -5.43 -10.29 -38.35
C SER A 142 -6.57 -11.27 -38.54
N SER A 143 -7.60 -10.74 -39.19
CA SER A 143 -8.41 -11.47 -40.15
C SER A 143 -7.59 -12.54 -40.86
N ASP A 144 -8.06 -13.78 -40.80
CA ASP A 144 -8.31 -14.63 -41.97
C ASP A 144 -8.32 -16.08 -41.53
N LEU A 145 -9.50 -16.70 -41.58
CA LEU A 145 -9.70 -18.07 -42.07
C LEU A 145 -11.21 -18.29 -42.21
N PHE A 146 -11.82 -17.50 -43.09
CA PHE A 146 -13.05 -17.92 -43.74
C PHE A 146 -12.69 -18.88 -44.87
N THR A 147 -13.53 -19.91 -44.99
CA THR A 147 -13.72 -20.78 -46.17
C THR A 147 -12.56 -21.69 -46.60
N ARG A 148 -12.72 -22.99 -46.36
CA ARG A 148 -13.28 -23.87 -47.40
C ARG A 148 -13.73 -25.20 -46.82
N ILE A 149 -15.05 -25.30 -46.71
CA ILE A 149 -15.80 -26.54 -46.75
C ILE A 149 -15.86 -27.00 -48.23
N ASN A 150 -15.87 -28.32 -48.41
CA ASN A 150 -16.33 -29.13 -49.55
C ASN A 150 -15.28 -29.73 -50.49
N PRO A 151 -15.60 -30.88 -51.12
CA PRO A 151 -16.74 -31.79 -50.90
C PRO A 151 -16.36 -33.14 -50.27
#